data_AF-A0A371E1W1-F1
#
_entry.id   AF-A0A371E1W1-F1
#
_cell.length_a   1.000
_cell.length_b   1.000
_cell.length_c   1.000
_cell.angle_alpha   90.00
_cell.angle_beta   90.00
_cell.angle_gamma   90.00
#
_symmetry.space_group_name_H-M   'P 1'
#
loop_
_entity.id
_entity.type
_entity.pdbx_description
1 polymer ?
#
loop_
_entity_poly.entity_id
_entity_poly.type
_entity_poly.pdbx_seq_one_letter_code
_entity_poly.pdbx_strand_id
1 'polypeptide(L)' 'MTNNNLNLFQFPCLTNENYDNWCRRMKALLDSQDAWEVVEKSYTLPEDVTILSQHEKEILVKTKKKDQQALTFIYQ' A
#
# COMPACT_ATOMS: atom_id res chain seq x y z
N MET A 1 -16.36 25.60 -19.43
CA MET A 1 -16.99 24.46 -18.74
C MET A 1 -15.91 23.65 -18.05
N THR A 2 -15.54 24.02 -16.83
CA THR A 2 -14.53 23.33 -16.03
C THR A 2 -15.22 22.37 -15.08
N ASN A 3 -15.42 21.12 -15.50
CA ASN A 3 -15.71 20.05 -14.56
C ASN A 3 -14.40 19.67 -13.85
N ASN A 4 -14.07 20.49 -12.84
CA ASN A 4 -13.11 20.15 -11.81
C ASN A 4 -13.72 19.02 -10.97
N ASN A 5 -13.67 17.80 -11.50
CA ASN A 5 -13.81 16.61 -10.68
C ASN A 5 -12.65 16.63 -9.69
N LEU A 6 -12.95 16.99 -8.45
CA LEU A 6 -12.09 16.81 -7.28
C LEU A 6 -11.89 15.30 -7.05
N ASN A 7 -11.15 14.64 -7.95
CA ASN A 7 -10.64 13.30 -7.70
C ASN A 7 -9.52 13.45 -6.68
N LEU A 8 -9.90 13.33 -5.41
CA LEU A 8 -9.01 13.49 -4.25
C LEU A 8 -7.78 12.57 -4.28
N PHE A 9 -7.77 11.53 -5.11
CA PHE A 9 -6.59 10.70 -5.37
C PHE A 9 -6.56 10.26 -6.84
N GLN A 10 -5.81 10.96 -7.68
CA GLN A 10 -5.34 10.37 -8.94
C GLN A 10 -4.16 9.45 -8.62
N PHE A 11 -4.40 8.14 -8.71
CA PHE A 11 -3.33 7.16 -8.63
C PHE A 11 -2.43 7.33 -9.86
N PRO A 12 -1.11 7.46 -9.66
CA PRO A 12 -0.20 7.56 -10.78
C PRO A 12 -0.21 6.22 -11.53
N CYS A 13 -0.50 6.25 -12.83
CA CYS A 13 -0.42 5.06 -13.68
C CYS A 13 1.03 4.87 -14.15
N LEU A 14 1.56 3.65 -14.04
CA LEU A 14 2.93 3.36 -14.47
C LEU A 14 2.96 3.24 -16.00
N THR A 15 3.85 4.00 -16.64
CA THR A 15 4.18 3.88 -18.06
C THR A 15 5.67 3.61 -18.22
N ASN A 16 6.08 3.18 -19.41
CA ASN A 16 7.49 2.87 -19.70
C ASN A 16 8.44 4.07 -19.52
N GLU A 17 7.90 5.30 -19.51
CA GLU A 17 8.70 6.53 -19.50
C GLU A 17 8.65 7.28 -18.16
N ASN A 18 7.71 6.92 -17.26
CA ASN A 18 7.42 7.74 -16.08
C ASN A 18 7.84 7.12 -14.75
N TYR A 19 8.60 6.02 -14.76
CA TYR A 19 8.95 5.22 -13.58
C TYR A 19 9.43 6.06 -12.40
N ASP A 20 10.36 7.00 -12.60
CA ASP A 20 10.89 7.83 -11.51
C ASP A 20 9.84 8.73 -10.84
N ASN A 21 8.97 9.34 -11.65
CA ASN A 21 7.90 10.20 -11.14
C ASN A 21 6.78 9.35 -10.52
N TRP A 22 6.46 8.20 -11.12
CA TRP A 22 5.52 7.23 -10.59
C TRP A 22 5.99 6.72 -9.22
N CYS A 23 7.25 6.29 -9.10
CA CYS A 23 7.85 5.77 -7.87
C CYS A 23 7.80 6.81 -6.74
N ARG A 24 8.19 8.07 -7.01
CA ARG A 24 8.11 9.15 -6.00
C ARG A 24 6.68 9.40 -5.52
N ARG A 25 5.71 9.40 -6.44
CA ARG A 25 4.29 9.62 -6.11
C ARG A 25 3.71 8.44 -5.32
N MET A 26 4.02 7.20 -5.72
CA MET A 26 3.58 6.02 -4.98
C MET A 26 4.20 5.92 -3.60
N LYS A 27 5.48 6.27 -3.46
CA LYS A 27 6.12 6.33 -2.15
C LYS A 27 5.41 7.33 -1.23
N ALA A 28 5.20 8.57 -1.68
CA ALA A 28 4.51 9.58 -0.90
C ALA A 28 3.06 9.18 -0.54
N LEU A 29 2.35 8.55 -1.48
CA LEU A 29 1.00 8.04 -1.26
C LEU A 29 0.97 6.92 -0.20
N LEU A 30 1.84 5.93 -0.33
CA LEU A 30 1.93 4.80 0.60
C LEU A 30 2.41 5.23 1.98
N ASP A 31 3.36 6.17 2.06
CA ASP A 31 3.82 6.78 3.32
C ASP A 31 2.65 7.50 4.02
N SER A 32 1.83 8.27 3.28
CA SER A 32 0.66 8.96 3.85
C SER A 32 -0.41 8.01 4.41
N GLN A 33 -0.42 6.76 3.95
CA GLN A 33 -1.37 5.71 4.33
C GLN A 33 -0.75 4.69 5.29
N ASP A 34 0.48 4.95 5.77
CA ASP A 34 1.23 4.06 6.67
C ASP A 34 1.34 2.62 6.12
N ALA A 35 1.45 2.52 4.80
CA ALA A 35 1.48 1.26 4.03
C ALA A 35 2.86 1.00 3.41
N TRP A 36 3.74 2.01 3.32
CA TRP A 36 5.08 1.86 2.74
C TRP A 36 5.94 0.85 3.50
N GLU A 37 5.87 0.84 4.83
CA GLU A 37 6.65 -0.09 5.66
C GLU A 37 6.38 -1.56 5.30
N VAL A 38 5.14 -1.89 4.92
CA VAL A 38 4.74 -3.26 4.54
C VAL A 38 5.28 -3.63 3.15
N VAL A 39 5.32 -2.67 2.23
CA VAL A 39 5.92 -2.84 0.90
C VAL A 39 7.43 -3.03 1.00
N GLU A 40 8.10 -2.24 1.84
CA GLU A 40 9.55 -2.27 2.01
C GLU A 40 10.03 -3.52 2.77
N LYS A 41 9.32 -3.91 3.84
CA LYS A 41 9.72 -5.04 4.68
C LYS A 41 9.20 -6.39 4.17
N SER A 42 8.37 -6.40 3.13
CA SER A 42 7.61 -7.56 2.64
C SER A 42 6.72 -8.21 3.71
N TYR A 43 5.42 -8.34 3.45
CA TYR A 43 4.53 -9.09 4.33
C TYR A 43 4.98 -10.56 4.40
N THR A 44 5.46 -10.98 5.57
CA THR A 44 5.85 -12.38 5.82
C THR A 44 4.74 -13.05 6.63
N LEU A 45 4.12 -14.09 6.09
CA LEU A 45 3.12 -14.87 6.81
C LEU A 45 3.84 -15.72 7.88
N PRO A 46 3.45 -15.65 9.17
CA PRO A 46 3.96 -16.55 10.18
C PRO A 46 3.64 -17.99 9.80
N GLU A 47 4.64 -18.87 9.90
CA GLU A 47 4.54 -20.28 9.50
C GLU A 47 3.50 -21.04 10.34
N ASP A 48 3.29 -20.61 11.60
CA ASP A 48 2.34 -21.23 12.50
C ASP A 48 1.43 -20.21 13.22
N VAL A 49 0.34 -19.86 12.56
CA VAL A 49 -0.66 -18.89 13.04
C VAL A 49 -1.38 -19.36 14.32
N THR A 50 -1.26 -20.65 14.66
CA THR A 50 -1.94 -21.28 15.79
C THR A 50 -1.26 -21.00 17.13
N ILE A 51 0.06 -20.78 17.13
CA ILE A 51 0.88 -20.51 18.32
C ILE A 51 0.86 -19.01 18.67
N LEU A 52 0.42 -18.15 17.75
CA LEU A 52 0.37 -16.71 17.94
C LEU A 52 -0.60 -16.33 19.07
N SER A 53 -0.11 -15.45 19.93
CA SER A 53 -0.93 -14.73 20.91
C SER A 53 -2.01 -13.89 20.21
N GLN A 54 -3.05 -13.53 20.95
CA GLN A 54 -4.12 -12.68 20.43
C GLN A 54 -3.58 -11.34 19.87
N HIS A 55 -2.57 -10.77 20.54
CA HIS A 55 -1.92 -9.54 20.13
C HIS A 55 -1.17 -9.68 18.79
N GLU A 56 -0.45 -10.79 18.59
CA GLU A 56 0.24 -11.06 17.32
C GLU A 56 -0.74 -11.28 16.17
N LYS A 57 -1.88 -11.93 16.42
CA LYS A 57 -2.96 -12.09 15.43
C LYS A 57 -3.54 -10.73 15.01
N GLU A 58 -3.74 -9.82 15.96
CA GLU A 58 -4.21 -8.46 15.64
C GLU A 58 -3.20 -7.66 14.81
N ILE A 59 -1.91 -7.77 15.13
CA ILE A 59 -0.84 -7.17 14.31
C ILE A 59 -0.88 -7.75 12.90
N LEU A 60 -0.97 -9.08 12.77
CA LEU A 60 -1.00 -9.75 11.48
C LEU A 60 -2.16 -9.28 10.60
N VAL A 61 -3.36 -9.14 11.16
CA VAL A 61 -4.54 -8.63 10.43
C VAL A 61 -4.33 -7.19 9.98
N LYS A 62 -3.76 -6.33 10.83
CA LYS A 62 -3.46 -4.93 10.47
C LYS A 62 -2.42 -4.86 9.34
N THR A 63 -1.34 -5.63 9.44
CA THR A 63 -0.30 -5.67 8.41
C THR A 63 -0.84 -6.22 7.09
N LYS A 64 -1.64 -7.28 7.12
CA LYS A 64 -2.31 -7.82 5.92
C LYS A 64 -3.22 -6.80 5.25
N LYS A 65 -3.97 -6.02 6.04
CA LYS A 65 -4.84 -4.97 5.48
C LYS A 65 -4.03 -3.89 4.77
N LYS A 66 -2.91 -3.47 5.37
CA LYS A 66 -1.98 -2.50 4.76
C LYS A 66 -1.32 -3.04 3.49
N ASP A 67 -0.93 -4.31 3.47
CA ASP A 67 -0.39 -5.00 2.29
C ASP A 67 -1.39 -4.97 1.12
N GLN A 68 -2.63 -5.41 1.37
CA GLN A 68 -3.69 -5.40 0.37
C GLN A 68 -4.01 -3.99 -0.13
N GLN A 69 -3.97 -3.00 0.75
CA GLN A 69 -4.17 -1.59 0.38
C GLN A 69 -3.03 -1.10 -0.53
N ALA A 70 -1.77 -1.43 -0.21
CA ALA A 70 -0.64 -1.08 -1.05
C ALA A 70 -0.72 -1.72 -2.45
N LEU A 71 -1.07 -3.01 -2.52
CA LEU A 71 -1.28 -3.71 -3.78
C LEU A 71 -2.39 -3.07 -4.61
N THR A 72 -3.50 -2.69 -3.98
CA THR A 72 -4.61 -2.00 -4.66
C THR A 72 -4.14 -0.73 -5.34
N PHE A 73 -3.30 0.06 -4.67
CA PHE A 73 -2.78 1.31 -5.23
C PHE A 73 -1.76 1.09 -6.35
N ILE A 74 -0.94 0.04 -6.27
CA ILE A 74 0.08 -0.27 -7.28
C ILE A 74 -0.55 -0.77 -8.59
N TYR A 75 -1.67 -1.50 -8.52
CA TYR A 75 -2.33 -2.11 -9.69
C TYR A 75 -3.44 -1.24 -10.33
N GLN A 76 -3.64 -0.03 -9.83
CA GLN A 76 -4.69 0.89 -10.30
C GLN A 76 -4.31 1.61 -11.60
#